data_AF-A0A239PEX1-F1
#
_entry.id   AF-A0A239PEX1-F1
#
_cell.length_a   1.000
_cell.length_b   1.000
_cell.length_c   1.000
_cell.angle_alpha   90.00
_cell.angle_beta   90.00
_cell.angle_gamma   90.00
#
_symmetry.space_group_name_H-M   'P 1'
#
loop_
_entity.id
_entity.type
_entity.pdbx_description
1 polymer ?
#
loop_
_entity_poly.entity_id
_entity_poly.type
_entity_poly.pdbx_seq_one_letter_code
_entity_poly.pdbx_strand_id
1 'polypeptide(L)'
;MTEPPAKQSDLTAGPGGVMTDEVGVVTGDLTLRTELKDGQVALKVQYKDADEWYAVTGGKAALKDPADLDAVHAIALALLNRPEG
;
A
#
# COMPACT_ATOMS: atom_id res chain seq x y z
N MET A 1 10.09 -3.94 22.40
CA MET A 1 9.97 -4.35 20.98
C MET A 1 9.48 -3.14 20.22
N THR A 2 10.34 -2.51 19.42
CA THR A 2 9.92 -1.42 18.53
C THR A 2 9.06 -2.02 17.44
N GLU A 3 7.85 -1.53 17.28
CA GLU A 3 7.00 -1.91 16.15
C GLU A 3 7.73 -1.57 14.85
N PRO A 4 7.69 -2.44 13.83
CA PRO A 4 8.32 -2.14 12.55
C PRO A 4 7.69 -0.87 11.97
N PRO A 5 8.52 0.03 11.39
CA PRO A 5 8.00 1.28 10.84
C PRO A 5 6.99 0.97 9.74
N ALA A 6 5.77 1.48 9.92
CA ALA A 6 4.67 1.32 8.99
C ALA A 6 3.90 2.63 8.84
N LYS A 7 3.37 2.86 7.64
CA LYS A 7 2.54 4.01 7.28
C LYS A 7 1.22 3.50 6.72
N GLN A 8 0.14 4.19 7.06
CA GLN A 8 -1.20 3.89 6.58
C GLN A 8 -1.87 5.18 6.11
N SER A 9 -2.58 5.10 4.99
CA SER A 9 -3.39 6.20 4.46
C SER A 9 -4.56 5.65 3.66
N ASP A 10 -5.69 6.35 3.72
CA ASP A 10 -6.86 6.02 2.93
C ASP A 10 -6.69 6.53 1.49
N LEU A 11 -7.19 5.76 0.54
CA LEU A 11 -7.19 6.09 -0.88
C LEU A 11 -8.46 5.58 -1.57
N THR A 12 -8.78 6.19 -2.70
CA THR A 12 -9.81 5.69 -3.60
C THR A 12 -9.13 5.16 -4.85
N ALA A 13 -9.23 3.85 -5.08
CA ALA A 13 -8.69 3.21 -6.25
C ALA A 13 -9.45 3.64 -7.50
N GLY A 14 -8.73 4.14 -8.51
CA GLY A 14 -9.32 4.57 -9.79
C GLY A 14 -9.85 3.42 -10.65
N PRO A 15 -10.34 3.71 -11.87
CA PRO A 15 -11.02 2.73 -12.75
C PRO A 15 -10.15 1.54 -13.18
N GLY A 16 -8.82 1.68 -13.09
CA GLY A 16 -7.87 0.57 -13.31
C GLY A 16 -7.66 -0.34 -12.10
N GLY A 17 -8.16 0.06 -10.93
CA GLY A 17 -7.99 -0.61 -9.64
C GLY A 17 -6.54 -0.77 -9.19
N VAL A 18 -6.38 -1.44 -8.04
CA VAL A 18 -5.08 -1.88 -7.51
C VAL A 18 -4.95 -3.37 -7.74
N MET A 19 -3.88 -3.80 -8.39
CA MET A 19 -3.59 -5.21 -8.58
C MET A 19 -3.02 -5.82 -7.30
N THR A 20 -3.58 -6.94 -6.88
CA THR A 20 -3.23 -7.70 -5.68
C THR A 20 -3.01 -9.16 -6.04
N ASP A 21 -2.16 -9.84 -5.27
CA ASP A 21 -1.79 -11.23 -5.56
C ASP A 21 -2.93 -12.22 -5.29
N GLU A 22 -3.81 -11.91 -4.33
CA GLU A 22 -4.82 -12.84 -3.82
C GLU A 22 -6.15 -12.73 -4.55
N VAL A 23 -6.65 -11.50 -4.74
CA VAL A 23 -8.00 -11.23 -5.28
C VAL A 23 -7.98 -10.57 -6.66
N GLY A 24 -6.79 -10.33 -7.22
CA GLY A 24 -6.65 -9.64 -8.51
C GLY A 24 -6.86 -8.14 -8.35
N VAL A 25 -7.83 -7.56 -9.05
CA VAL A 25 -8.03 -6.10 -9.05
C VAL A 25 -9.03 -5.69 -7.97
N VAL A 26 -8.62 -4.80 -7.06
CA VAL A 26 -9.50 -4.17 -6.07
C VAL A 26 -9.79 -2.72 -6.44
N THR A 27 -11.03 -2.27 -6.25
CA THR A 27 -11.53 -0.93 -6.65
C THR A 27 -12.37 -0.31 -5.54
N GLY A 28 -12.51 1.02 -5.52
CA GLY A 28 -13.28 1.74 -4.50
C GLY A 28 -12.41 2.28 -3.37
N ASP A 29 -12.98 2.45 -2.18
CA ASP A 29 -12.28 2.97 -1.01
C ASP A 29 -11.44 1.90 -0.33
N LEU A 30 -10.13 2.13 -0.31
CA LEU A 30 -9.13 1.23 0.24
C LEU A 30 -8.23 1.97 1.23
N THR A 31 -7.67 1.24 2.18
CA THR A 31 -6.57 1.73 3.02
C THR A 31 -5.28 1.09 2.53
N LEU A 32 -4.31 1.92 2.17
CA LEU A 32 -2.95 1.48 1.83
C LEU A 32 -2.10 1.45 3.09
N ARG A 33 -1.44 0.33 3.32
CA ARG A 33 -0.40 0.14 4.34
C ARG A 33 0.93 -0.14 3.67
N THR A 34 1.94 0.61 4.09
CA THR A 34 3.32 0.44 3.66
C THR A 34 4.14 0.09 4.89
N GLU A 35 4.61 -1.14 4.98
CA GLU A 35 5.41 -1.63 6.11
C GLU A 35 6.84 -1.91 5.67
N LEU A 36 7.82 -1.56 6.51
CA LEU A 36 9.22 -1.88 6.28
C LEU A 36 9.66 -2.95 7.28
N LYS A 37 10.11 -4.08 6.73
CA LYS A 37 10.60 -5.21 7.50
C LYS A 37 11.87 -5.74 6.88
N ASP A 38 12.93 -5.87 7.68
CA ASP A 38 14.23 -6.43 7.24
C ASP A 38 14.81 -5.72 5.99
N GLY A 39 14.61 -4.40 5.87
CA GLY A 39 15.05 -3.63 4.70
C GLY A 39 14.20 -3.83 3.44
N GLN A 40 13.06 -4.51 3.55
CA GLN A 40 12.10 -4.71 2.47
C GLN A 40 10.80 -3.97 2.79
N VAL A 41 10.39 -3.09 1.89
CA VAL A 41 9.08 -2.47 1.94
C VAL A 41 8.05 -3.42 1.33
N ALA A 42 6.91 -3.56 1.99
CA ALA A 42 5.75 -4.29 1.49
C ALA A 42 4.52 -3.38 1.52
N LEU A 43 3.85 -3.29 0.38
CA LEU A 43 2.60 -2.57 0.21
C LEU A 43 1.46 -3.57 0.33
N LYS A 44 0.50 -3.25 1.19
CA LYS A 44 -0.74 -3.99 1.38
C LYS A 44 -1.90 -3.02 1.27
N VAL A 45 -3.00 -3.48 0.70
CA VAL A 45 -4.24 -2.72 0.62
C VAL A 45 -5.35 -3.51 1.28
N GLN A 46 -6.28 -2.80 1.88
CA GLN A 46 -7.42 -3.37 2.54
C GLN A 46 -8.66 -2.58 2.09
N TYR A 47 -9.80 -3.23 1.95
CA TYR A 47 -11.06 -2.50 1.81
C TYR A 47 -11.33 -1.70 3.08
N LYS A 48 -11.81 -0.47 2.93
CA LYS A 48 -12.20 0.34 4.08
C LYS A 48 -13.14 -0.46 5.00
N ASP A 49 -12.82 -0.51 6.29
CA ASP A 49 -13.53 -1.27 7.33
C ASP A 49 -13.49 -2.82 7.21
N ALA A 50 -12.70 -3.39 6.30
CA ALA A 50 -12.43 -4.82 6.30
C ALA A 50 -11.36 -5.19 7.34
N ASP A 51 -11.25 -6.49 7.65
CA ASP A 51 -10.19 -7.04 8.51
C ASP A 51 -9.01 -7.60 7.69
N GLU A 52 -9.29 -7.98 6.45
CA GLU A 52 -8.35 -8.62 5.52
C GLU A 52 -7.43 -7.61 4.81
N TRP A 53 -6.14 -7.91 4.77
CA TRP A 53 -5.11 -7.13 4.08
C TRP A 53 -4.54 -7.92 2.90
N TYR A 54 -4.62 -7.35 1.70
CA TYR A 54 -4.16 -7.95 0.46
C TYR A 54 -2.81 -7.38 0.02
N ALA A 55 -1.88 -8.24 -0.37
CA ALA A 55 -0.59 -7.78 -0.90
C ALA A 55 -0.75 -7.16 -2.30
N VAL A 56 -0.21 -5.95 -2.49
CA VAL A 56 -0.18 -5.31 -3.82
C VAL A 56 0.82 -6.05 -4.71
N THR A 57 0.40 -6.48 -5.89
CA THR A 57 1.27 -7.15 -6.86
C THR A 57 2.36 -6.18 -7.32
N GLY A 58 3.62 -6.59 -7.19
CA GLY A 58 4.78 -5.73 -7.43
C GLY A 58 5.02 -4.66 -6.34
N GLY A 59 4.20 -4.63 -5.29
CA GLY A 59 4.32 -3.73 -4.14
C GLY A 59 5.39 -4.15 -3.13
N LYS A 60 6.46 -4.83 -3.56
CA LYS A 60 7.59 -5.21 -2.71
C LYS A 60 8.88 -4.68 -3.30
N ALA A 61 9.65 -3.95 -2.50
CA ALA A 61 10.93 -3.40 -2.95
C ALA A 61 11.96 -3.40 -1.81
N ALA A 62 13.25 -3.39 -2.16
CA ALA A 62 14.31 -3.17 -1.18
C ALA A 62 14.40 -1.67 -0.88
N LEU A 63 14.38 -1.32 0.41
CA LEU A 63 14.53 0.06 0.87
C LEU A 63 15.87 0.19 1.61
N LYS A 64 16.74 1.07 1.10
CA LYS A 64 18.08 1.27 1.67
C LYS A 64 18.05 2.05 2.97
N ASP A 65 17.22 3.08 3.05
CA ASP A 65 17.07 3.93 4.23
C ASP A 65 15.63 3.87 4.77
N PRO A 66 15.41 3.51 6.04
CA PRO A 66 14.07 3.55 6.63
C PRO A 66 13.42 4.95 6.62
N ALA A 67 14.21 6.03 6.53
CA ALA A 67 13.69 7.39 6.40
C ALA A 67 12.95 7.61 5.07
N ASP A 68 13.31 6.87 4.01
CA ASP A 68 12.65 6.95 2.71
C ASP A 68 11.26 6.30 2.70
N LEU A 69 10.86 5.62 3.78
CA LEU A 69 9.56 4.94 3.87
C LEU A 69 8.39 5.90 3.64
N ASP A 70 8.50 7.12 4.15
CA ASP A 70 7.47 8.16 3.99
C ASP A 70 7.34 8.59 2.51
N ALA A 71 8.47 8.77 1.82
CA ALA A 71 8.49 9.10 0.40
C ALA A 71 7.91 7.95 -0.45
N VAL A 72 8.30 6.70 -0.16
CA VAL A 72 7.73 5.52 -0.84
C VAL A 72 6.23 5.43 -0.62
N HIS A 73 5.76 5.64 0.61
CA HIS A 73 4.35 5.65 0.95
C HIS A 73 3.60 6.75 0.19
N ALA A 74 4.12 7.98 0.17
CA ALA A 74 3.51 9.11 -0.55
C ALA A 74 3.44 8.86 -2.06
N ILE A 75 4.49 8.30 -2.66
CA ILE A 75 4.51 7.95 -4.10
C ILE A 75 3.49 6.86 -4.40
N ALA A 76 3.47 5.78 -3.60
CA ALA A 76 2.50 4.71 -3.77
C ALA A 76 1.06 5.22 -3.63
N LEU A 77 0.81 6.06 -2.63
CA LEU A 77 -0.48 6.70 -2.42
C LEU A 77 -0.87 7.55 -3.62
N ALA A 78 0.03 8.39 -4.15
CA ALA A 78 -0.25 9.23 -5.31
C ALA A 78 -0.51 8.44 -6.60
N LEU A 79 0.11 7.28 -6.78
CA LEU A 79 -0.10 6.43 -7.95
C LEU A 79 -1.43 5.66 -7.90
N LEU A 80 -1.83 5.23 -6.70
CA LEU A 80 -3.00 4.38 -6.49
C LEU A 80 -4.27 5.20 -6.22
N ASN A 81 -4.16 6.34 -5.52
CA ASN A 81 -5.27 7.23 -5.20
C ASN A 81 -5.69 8.03 -6.43
N ARG A 82 -6.69 7.54 -7.16
CA ARG A 82 -7.23 8.16 -8.36
C ARG A 82 -8.75 8.26 -8.27
N PRO A 83 -9.29 9.23 -7.51
CA PRO A 83 -10.73 9.38 -7.33
C PRO A 83 -11.48 9.89 -8.59
N GLU A 84 -10.79 10.58 -9.50
CA GLU A 84 -11.38 11.19 -10.71
C GLU A 84 -10.91 10.52 -12.02
N GLY A 85 -10.78 9.20 -12.03
CA GLY A 85 -10.40 8.47 -13.25
C GLY A 85 -11.50 8.40 -14.30
#